data_AF-A0A6A0BBU9-F1
#
_entry.id   AF-A0A6A0BBU9-F1
#
_cell.length_a   1.000
_cell.length_b   1.000
_cell.length_c   1.000
_cell.angle_alpha   90.00
_cell.angle_beta   90.00
_cell.angle_gamma   90.00
#
_symmetry.space_group_name_H-M   'P 1'
#
loop_
_entity.id
_entity.type
_entity.pdbx_description
1 polymer ?
#
loop_
_entity_poly.entity_id
_entity_poly.type
_entity_poly.pdbx_seq_one_letter_code
_entity_poly.pdbx_strand_id
1 'polypeptide(L)'
;MPTGKIKSSTVDAQAAISELTGISATNFANQSVDFSSSNISSMLAGQILVNQLMNHTSKVVSCVLSQANKFPELARAIEERDIADSQRFR
;
A
#
# COMPACT_ATOMS: atom_id res chain seq x y z
N MET A 1 0.29 -38.98 10.49
CA MET A 1 0.27 -38.17 9.26
C MET A 1 -0.34 -36.83 9.64
N PRO A 2 0.39 -35.71 9.57
CA PRO A 2 -0.18 -34.40 9.87
C PRO A 2 -1.19 -34.07 8.78
N THR A 3 -2.48 -34.05 9.14
CA THR A 3 -3.55 -33.53 8.31
C THR A 3 -3.17 -32.11 7.89
N GLY A 4 -3.13 -31.85 6.58
CA GLY A 4 -2.78 -30.54 6.03
C GLY A 4 -3.74 -29.48 6.57
N LYS A 5 -3.32 -28.77 7.62
CA LYS A 5 -4.08 -27.65 8.17
C LYS A 5 -3.96 -26.51 7.17
N ILE A 6 -5.09 -26.08 6.61
CA ILE A 6 -5.17 -24.81 5.89
C ILE A 6 -4.77 -23.72 6.89
N LYS A 7 -3.64 -23.06 6.63
CA LYS A 7 -3.14 -21.96 7.49
C LYS A 7 -3.39 -20.58 6.89
N SER A 8 -3.86 -20.56 5.65
CA SER A 8 -4.21 -19.36 4.91
C SER A 8 -5.57 -18.83 5.36
N SER A 9 -5.63 -17.55 5.73
CA SER A 9 -6.86 -16.85 6.11
C SER A 9 -6.99 -15.59 5.26
N THR A 10 -7.84 -15.66 4.23
CA THR A 10 -8.16 -14.52 3.38
C THR A 10 -8.88 -13.41 4.15
N VAL A 11 -9.59 -13.76 5.23
CA VAL A 11 -10.25 -12.81 6.13
C VAL A 11 -9.24 -11.95 6.90
N ASP A 12 -8.19 -12.57 7.46
CA ASP A 12 -7.15 -11.83 8.20
C ASP A 12 -6.32 -10.94 7.27
N ALA A 13 -6.03 -11.41 6.05
CA ALA A 13 -5.37 -10.62 5.02
C ALA A 13 -6.23 -9.41 4.60
N GLN A 14 -7.54 -9.61 4.41
CA GLN A 14 -8.47 -8.54 4.07
C GLN A 14 -8.65 -7.52 5.21
N ALA A 15 -8.58 -7.97 6.46
CA ALA A 15 -8.62 -7.11 7.64
C ALA A 15 -7.39 -6.20 7.74
N ALA A 16 -6.18 -6.76 7.56
CA ALA A 16 -4.93 -5.99 7.55
C ALA A 16 -4.89 -4.93 6.43
N ILE A 17 -5.46 -5.24 5.26
CA ILE A 17 -5.57 -4.29 4.14
C ILE A 17 -6.64 -3.24 4.42
N SER A 18 -7.75 -3.59 5.08
CA SER A 18 -8.77 -2.62 5.48
C SER A 18 -8.22 -1.58 6.45
N GLU A 19 -7.35 -2.00 7.38
CA GLU A 19 -6.66 -1.07 8.28
C GLU A 19 -5.70 -0.13 7.51
N LEU A 20 -5.00 -0.64 6.50
CA LEU A 20 -4.09 0.15 5.67
C LEU A 20 -4.83 1.11 4.71
N THR A 21 -5.96 0.66 4.12
CA THR A 21 -6.79 1.43 3.17
C THR A 21 -7.72 2.42 3.86
N GLY A 22 -8.01 2.23 5.15
CA GLY A 22 -8.70 3.21 6.00
C GLY A 22 -7.93 4.52 6.15
N ILE A 23 -6.61 4.50 5.93
CA ILE A 23 -5.77 5.70 5.81
C ILE A 23 -5.81 6.17 4.35
N SER A 24 -6.93 6.80 3.95
CA SER A 24 -7.06 7.38 2.61
C SER A 24 -6.16 8.61 2.47
N ALA A 25 -4.96 8.38 1.93
CA ALA A 25 -4.04 9.45 1.56
C ALA A 25 -4.43 10.17 0.25
N THR A 26 -5.57 9.81 -0.34
CA THR A 26 -6.12 10.34 -1.59
C THR A 26 -6.28 11.86 -1.56
N ASN A 27 -6.54 12.43 -0.38
CA ASN A 27 -6.72 13.87 -0.18
C ASN A 27 -5.39 14.66 -0.11
N PHE A 28 -4.24 13.97 -0.04
CA PHE A 28 -2.91 14.59 -0.03
C PHE A 28 -2.20 14.50 -1.38
N ALA A 29 -2.78 13.77 -2.34
CA ALA A 29 -2.29 13.74 -3.70
C ALA A 29 -2.52 15.12 -4.36
N ASN A 30 -1.47 15.66 -4.99
CA ASN A 30 -1.46 16.94 -5.72
C ASN A 30 -1.52 18.22 -4.88
N GLN A 31 -1.13 18.18 -3.61
CA GLN A 31 -0.86 19.42 -2.88
C GLN A 31 0.47 20.01 -3.35
N SER A 32 0.42 21.24 -3.87
CA SER A 32 1.61 22.04 -4.14
C SER A 32 1.57 23.31 -3.28
N VAL A 33 2.74 23.72 -2.82
CA VAL A 33 2.94 24.99 -2.13
C VAL A 33 3.36 26.02 -3.17
N ASP A 34 2.66 27.14 -3.19
CA ASP A 34 3.03 28.31 -3.99
C ASP A 34 3.27 29.52 -3.10
N PHE A 35 4.39 30.20 -3.32
CA PHE A 35 4.80 31.40 -2.57
C PHE A 35 4.57 32.69 -3.37
N SER A 36 3.79 32.63 -4.45
CA SER A 36 3.35 33.76 -5.27
C SER A 36 4.51 34.69 -5.67
N SER A 37 4.54 35.95 -5.21
CA SER A 37 5.48 36.99 -5.65
C SER A 37 6.84 36.96 -4.93
N SER A 38 7.24 35.82 -4.38
CA SER A 38 8.51 35.68 -3.67
C SER A 38 9.71 35.85 -4.62
N ASN A 39 10.55 36.83 -4.35
CA ASN A 39 11.76 37.12 -5.14
C ASN A 39 13.07 36.65 -4.46
N ILE A 40 12.97 36.09 -3.26
CA ILE A 40 14.11 35.57 -2.51
C ILE A 40 14.47 34.19 -3.06
N SER A 41 15.67 34.05 -3.63
CA SER A 41 16.12 32.80 -4.28
C SER A 41 16.06 31.58 -3.37
N SER A 42 16.32 31.74 -2.06
CA SER A 42 16.22 30.63 -1.10
C SER A 42 14.78 30.16 -0.87
N MET A 43 13.78 31.05 -0.95
CA MET A 43 12.38 30.67 -0.82
C MET A 43 11.86 29.95 -2.07
N LEU A 44 12.31 30.36 -3.25
CA LEU A 44 12.01 29.65 -4.51
C LEU A 44 12.63 28.26 -4.52
N ALA A 45 13.88 28.12 -4.07
CA ALA A 45 14.51 26.81 -3.90
C ALA A 45 13.77 25.93 -2.88
N GLY A 46 13.34 26.53 -1.76
CA GLY A 46 12.51 25.86 -0.75
C GLY A 46 11.16 25.39 -1.30
N GLN A 47 10.49 26.20 -2.12
CA GLN A 47 9.24 25.85 -2.79
C GLN A 47 9.41 24.62 -3.69
N ILE A 48 10.47 24.61 -4.51
CA ILE A 48 10.78 23.47 -5.39
C ILE A 48 11.02 22.21 -4.56
N LEU A 49 11.85 22.30 -3.52
CA LEU A 49 12.19 21.17 -2.65
C LEU A 49 10.95 20.59 -1.95
N VAL A 50 10.10 21.44 -1.38
CA VAL A 50 8.87 21.01 -0.69
C VAL A 50 7.91 20.32 -1.67
N ASN A 51 7.74 20.88 -2.87
CA ASN A 51 6.89 20.26 -3.90
C ASN A 51 7.45 18.91 -4.38
N GLN A 52 8.77 18.79 -4.51
CA GLN A 52 9.42 17.52 -4.83
C GLN A 52 9.20 16.49 -3.69
N LEU A 53 9.42 16.88 -2.43
CA LEU A 53 9.21 15.99 -1.28
C LEU A 53 7.77 15.52 -1.16
N MET A 54 6.79 16.40 -1.40
CA MET A 54 5.37 16.03 -1.40
C MET A 54 5.08 15.01 -2.50
N ASN A 55 5.62 15.23 -3.71
CA ASN A 55 5.48 14.29 -4.82
C ASN A 55 6.12 12.92 -4.53
N HIS A 56 7.33 12.90 -3.97
CA HIS A 56 8.03 11.66 -3.62
C HIS A 56 7.29 10.90 -2.52
N THR A 57 6.78 11.59 -1.50
CA THR A 57 5.99 10.98 -0.43
C THR A 57 4.71 10.36 -0.99
N SER A 58 4.00 11.07 -1.86
CA SER A 58 2.80 10.54 -2.53
C SER A 58 3.11 9.29 -3.36
N LYS A 59 4.24 9.24 -4.08
CA LYS A 59 4.71 8.05 -4.80
C LYS A 59 4.98 6.87 -3.87
N VAL A 60 5.64 7.09 -2.73
CA VAL A 60 5.91 6.02 -1.75
C VAL A 60 4.61 5.45 -1.22
N VAL A 61 3.67 6.31 -0.81
CA VAL A 61 2.35 5.88 -0.33
C VAL A 61 1.60 5.08 -1.41
N SER A 62 1.61 5.54 -2.66
CA SER A 62 0.99 4.82 -3.77
C SER A 62 1.64 3.45 -4.03
N CYS A 63 2.97 3.35 -3.93
CA CYS A 63 3.68 2.07 -4.07
C CYS A 63 3.32 1.10 -2.94
N VAL A 64 3.30 1.58 -1.69
CA VAL A 64 2.91 0.77 -0.52
C VAL A 64 1.47 0.29 -0.65
N LEU A 65 0.55 1.16 -1.05
CA LEU A 65 -0.84 0.80 -1.31
C LEU A 65 -0.97 -0.25 -2.44
N SER A 66 -0.21 -0.08 -3.53
CA SER A 66 -0.20 -1.05 -4.64
C SER A 66 0.34 -2.41 -4.20
N GLN A 67 1.36 -2.45 -3.35
CA GLN A 67 1.87 -3.70 -2.78
C GLN A 67 0.87 -4.32 -1.80
N ALA A 68 0.22 -3.49 -0.99
CA ALA A 68 -0.78 -3.95 -0.03
C ALA A 68 -1.96 -4.67 -0.70
N ASN A 69 -2.42 -4.12 -1.83
CA ASN A 69 -3.49 -4.73 -2.63
C ASN A 69 -3.12 -6.09 -3.24
N LYS A 70 -1.84 -6.53 -3.21
CA LYS A 70 -1.43 -7.86 -3.67
C LYS A 70 -1.53 -8.94 -2.59
N PHE A 71 -1.54 -8.57 -1.30
CA PHE A 71 -1.68 -9.54 -0.22
C PHE A 71 -2.97 -10.38 -0.22
N PRO A 72 -4.17 -9.87 -0.59
CA PRO A 72 -5.37 -10.69 -0.61
C PRO A 72 -5.38 -11.67 -1.80
N GLU A 73 -4.83 -11.26 -2.95
CA GLU A 73 -4.63 -12.15 -4.10
C GLU A 73 -3.64 -13.28 -3.77
N LEU A 74 -2.52 -12.94 -3.12
CA LEU A 74 -1.56 -13.92 -2.64
C LEU A 74 -2.18 -14.86 -1.61
N ALA A 75 -2.96 -14.34 -0.66
CA ALA A 75 -3.66 -15.15 0.34
C ALA A 75 -4.64 -16.14 -0.33
N ARG A 76 -5.40 -15.69 -1.34
CA ARG A 76 -6.28 -16.56 -2.14
C ARG A 76 -5.51 -17.67 -2.87
N ALA A 77 -4.41 -17.31 -3.53
CA ALA A 77 -3.61 -18.28 -4.27
C ALA A 77 -2.98 -19.35 -3.35
N ILE A 78 -2.61 -18.99 -2.12
CA ILE A 78 -2.11 -19.94 -1.12
C ILE A 78 -3.27 -20.77 -0.55
N GLU A 79 -4.44 -20.19 -0.31
CA GLU A 79 -5.63 -20.93 0.14
C GLU A 79 -6.05 -22.00 -0.88
N GLU A 80 -6.10 -21.68 -2.17
CA GLU A 80 -6.37 -22.65 -3.24
C GLU A 80 -5.35 -23.80 -3.26
N ARG A 81 -4.07 -23.49 -3.03
CA ARG A 81 -2.99 -24.49 -2.93
C ARG A 81 -3.13 -25.36 -1.67
N ASP A 82 -3.38 -24.76 -0.52
CA ASP A 82 -3.58 -25.45 0.76
C ASP A 82 -4.79 -26.41 0.67
N ILE A 83 -5.88 -25.99 0.00
CA ILE A 83 -7.04 -26.85 -0.26
C ILE A 83 -6.64 -28.04 -1.14
N ALA A 84 -5.94 -27.79 -2.26
CA ALA A 84 -5.50 -28.86 -3.17
C ALA A 84 -4.58 -29.88 -2.48
N ASP A 85 -3.60 -29.41 -1.69
CA ASP A 85 -2.71 -30.29 -0.93
C ASP A 85 -3.47 -31.05 0.16
N SER A 86 -4.44 -30.41 0.84
CA SER A 86 -5.27 -31.09 1.85
C SER A 86 -6.15 -32.20 1.25
N GLN A 87 -6.60 -32.06 0.00
CA GLN A 87 -7.35 -33.09 -0.73
C GLN A 87 -6.44 -34.21 -1.25
N ARG A 88 -5.20 -33.88 -1.61
CA ARG A 88 -4.22 -34.83 -2.18
C ARG A 88 -3.56 -35.73 -1.12
N PHE A 89 -3.45 -35.24 0.12
CA PHE A 89 -2.90 -36.00 1.26
C PHE A 89 -3.99 -36.44 2.25
N ARG A 90 -5.24 -36.52 1.79
CA ARG A 90 -6.38 -37.00 2.58
C ARG A 90 -6.44 -38.52 2.67
#